data_AF-A0AAW9AGP6-F1
#
_entry.id   AF-A0AAW9AGP6-F1
#
_cell.length_a   1.000
_cell.length_b   1.000
_cell.length_c   1.000
_cell.angle_alpha   90.00
_cell.angle_beta   90.00
_cell.angle_gamma   90.00
#
_symmetry.space_group_name_H-M   'P 1'
#
loop_
_entity.id
_entity.type
_entity.pdbx_description
1 polymer ?
#
loop_
_entity_poly.entity_id
_entity_poly.type
_entity_poly.pdbx_seq_one_letter_code
_entity_poly.pdbx_strand_id
1 'polypeptide(L)'
;MLFYVLLVALFLSGCVDDEKDEEEVAAPLPQTTEVVNEEETAITLKPDLLVSQNKVGFWMYYDNHCWETADKKCSLELTPAQEMLEHARANQVKPGGEINFYLLVSPELKDFPQPDAYEVLIHKNGETTAVEVNGDKAKVPTAEGRYFMTVKAIWSGDVKGEAIYAFLLSVKEK
;
A
#
# COMPACT_ATOMS: atom_id res chain seq x y z
N MET A 1 -43.49 -23.58 -40.46
CA MET A 1 -42.21 -23.54 -41.21
C MET A 1 -41.18 -22.99 -40.24
N LEU A 2 -40.48 -23.80 -39.43
CA LEU A 2 -39.59 -24.92 -39.80
C LEU A 2 -38.54 -24.48 -40.83
N PHE A 3 -37.30 -24.98 -40.68
CA PHE A 3 -36.01 -24.62 -41.33
C PHE A 3 -35.21 -23.60 -40.48
N TYR A 4 -34.03 -23.86 -39.90
CA TYR A 4 -33.05 -24.94 -40.08
C TYR A 4 -32.24 -25.12 -38.79
N VAL A 5 -32.36 -26.30 -38.19
CA VAL A 5 -31.32 -26.98 -37.41
C VAL A 5 -30.21 -27.38 -38.40
N LEU A 6 -28.96 -27.52 -37.92
CA LEU A 6 -27.75 -28.04 -38.57
C LEU A 6 -26.70 -26.98 -38.97
N LEU A 7 -25.74 -26.78 -38.07
CA LEU A 7 -24.32 -26.77 -38.43
C LEU A 7 -23.52 -27.36 -37.26
N VAL A 8 -23.83 -28.64 -37.00
CA VAL A 8 -22.96 -29.60 -36.33
C VAL A 8 -22.03 -30.18 -37.39
N ALA A 9 -20.80 -30.50 -36.96
CA ALA A 9 -19.86 -31.41 -37.62
C ALA A 9 -19.16 -30.89 -38.87
N LEU A 10 -18.07 -30.16 -38.67
CA LEU A 10 -16.86 -30.32 -39.48
C LEU A 10 -15.65 -30.05 -38.60
N PHE A 11 -15.17 -31.06 -37.87
CA PHE A 11 -13.74 -31.29 -37.57
C PHE A 11 -13.58 -32.72 -37.05
N LEU A 12 -13.86 -33.68 -37.94
CA LEU A 12 -13.36 -35.05 -37.85
C LEU A 12 -12.32 -35.22 -38.96
N SER A 13 -11.05 -35.07 -38.61
CA SER A 13 -9.94 -35.68 -39.33
C SER A 13 -9.14 -36.47 -38.30
N GLY A 14 -9.45 -37.75 -38.19
CA GLY A 14 -8.54 -38.73 -37.60
C GLY A 14 -7.39 -38.97 -38.58
N CYS A 15 -6.17 -38.98 -38.04
CA CYS A 15 -5.05 -39.68 -38.64
C CYS A 15 -4.62 -40.79 -37.68
N VAL A 16 -4.26 -41.88 -38.31
CA VAL A 16 -4.06 -43.25 -37.83
C VAL A 16 -2.75 -43.39 -37.04
N ASP A 17 -2.72 -44.44 -36.21
CA ASP A 17 -1.60 -44.95 -35.42
C ASP A 17 -0.22 -44.93 -36.10
N ASP A 18 0.81 -44.71 -35.29
CA ASP A 18 2.04 -45.49 -35.42
C ASP A 18 2.59 -45.79 -34.02
N GLU A 19 2.73 -47.09 -33.72
CA GLU A 19 3.38 -47.63 -32.53
C GLU A 19 4.86 -47.24 -32.55
N LYS A 20 5.39 -46.82 -31.40
CA LYS A 20 6.79 -47.05 -31.03
C LYS A 20 6.99 -46.90 -29.54
N ASP A 21 7.31 -48.04 -28.93
CA ASP A 21 7.94 -48.16 -27.63
C ASP A 21 9.20 -47.28 -27.56
N GLU A 22 9.19 -46.25 -26.73
CA GLU A 22 10.38 -45.74 -26.07
C GLU A 22 10.05 -45.44 -24.61
N GLU A 23 10.49 -46.35 -23.75
CA GLU A 23 10.56 -46.23 -22.31
C GLU A 23 11.56 -45.12 -21.95
N GLU A 24 11.10 -43.87 -21.91
CA GLU A 24 11.85 -42.78 -21.30
C GLU A 24 11.37 -42.59 -19.87
N VAL A 25 12.21 -43.02 -18.93
CA VAL A 25 12.06 -42.75 -17.49
C VAL A 25 12.09 -41.25 -17.28
N ALA A 26 10.91 -40.62 -17.32
CA ALA A 26 10.73 -39.24 -16.91
C ALA A 26 11.06 -39.16 -15.41
N ALA A 27 12.27 -38.69 -15.12
CA ALA A 27 12.63 -38.26 -13.78
C ALA A 27 11.55 -37.28 -13.30
N PRO A 28 11.01 -37.44 -12.07
CA PRO A 28 10.06 -36.48 -11.55
C PRO A 28 10.76 -35.12 -11.52
N LEU A 29 10.22 -34.16 -12.29
CA LEU A 29 10.60 -32.76 -12.16
C LEU A 29 10.50 -32.42 -10.66
N PRO A 30 11.56 -31.86 -10.05
CA PRO A 30 11.43 -31.37 -8.70
C PRO A 30 10.35 -30.29 -8.75
N GLN A 31 9.18 -30.61 -8.18
CA GLN A 31 8.26 -29.58 -7.74
C GLN A 31 8.98 -28.86 -6.62
N THR A 32 9.80 -27.88 -6.99
CA THR A 32 10.25 -26.85 -6.07
C THR A 32 8.98 -26.10 -5.70
N THR A 33 8.30 -26.60 -4.67
CA THR A 33 7.40 -25.77 -3.88
C THR A 33 8.32 -24.71 -3.28
N GLU A 34 8.47 -23.58 -3.96
CA GLU A 34 9.01 -22.38 -3.35
C GLU A 34 8.06 -22.07 -2.19
N VAL A 35 8.45 -22.55 -1.01
CA VAL A 35 7.92 -22.05 0.25
C VAL A 35 8.41 -20.62 0.30
N VAL A 36 7.64 -19.72 -0.30
CA VAL A 36 7.83 -18.28 -0.15
C VAL A 36 7.76 -18.04 1.35
N ASN A 37 8.91 -17.79 1.96
CA ASN A 37 8.98 -17.53 3.38
C ASN A 37 8.24 -16.22 3.63
N GLU A 38 7.13 -16.27 4.37
CA GLU A 38 6.24 -15.11 4.59
C GLU A 38 7.00 -13.91 5.18
N GLU A 39 8.04 -14.18 5.99
CA GLU A 39 8.98 -13.17 6.50
C GLU A 39 9.75 -12.45 5.39
N GLU A 40 10.19 -13.17 4.34
CA GLU A 40 10.97 -12.60 3.25
C GLU A 40 10.11 -11.71 2.34
N THR A 41 8.82 -12.07 2.15
CA THR A 41 7.86 -11.21 1.44
C THR A 41 7.56 -9.90 2.17
N ALA A 42 7.45 -9.91 3.50
CA ALA A 42 7.18 -8.69 4.28
C ALA A 42 8.29 -7.65 4.13
N ILE A 43 9.56 -8.08 3.99
CA ILE A 43 10.74 -7.21 3.88
C ILE A 43 10.78 -6.43 2.55
N THR A 44 10.07 -6.88 1.51
CA THR A 44 10.03 -6.20 0.20
C THR A 44 8.79 -5.35 -0.01
N LEU A 45 7.81 -5.43 0.90
CA LEU A 45 6.57 -4.71 0.75
C LEU A 45 6.79 -3.20 0.90
N LYS A 46 6.36 -2.44 -0.10
CA LYS A 46 6.16 -1.00 0.02
C LYS A 46 4.72 -0.74 0.52
N PRO A 47 4.52 -0.31 1.76
CA PRO A 47 3.19 -0.01 2.27
C PRO A 47 2.65 1.26 1.60
N ASP A 48 1.40 1.23 1.14
CA ASP A 48 0.71 2.43 0.64
C ASP A 48 -0.28 2.92 1.70
N LEU A 49 -0.26 4.22 1.99
CA LEU A 49 -1.14 4.82 2.99
C LEU A 49 -2.11 5.80 2.34
N LEU A 50 -3.38 5.71 2.73
CA LEU A 50 -4.45 6.62 2.34
C LEU A 50 -4.86 7.49 3.52
N VAL A 51 -4.98 8.80 3.29
CA VAL A 51 -5.64 9.72 4.23
C VAL A 51 -7.03 10.03 3.72
N SER A 52 -8.02 10.11 4.59
CA SER A 52 -9.34 10.61 4.20
C SER A 52 -9.98 11.53 5.22
N GLN A 53 -10.83 12.44 4.73
CA GLN A 53 -11.76 13.22 5.55
C GLN A 53 -13.15 13.10 4.95
N ASN A 54 -14.15 12.77 5.78
CA ASN A 54 -15.55 12.67 5.34
C ASN A 54 -15.74 11.77 4.10
N LYS A 55 -15.07 10.62 4.06
CA LYS A 55 -15.07 9.65 2.94
C LYS A 55 -14.40 10.15 1.65
N VAL A 56 -13.77 11.32 1.66
CA VAL A 56 -12.94 11.79 0.54
C VAL A 56 -11.51 11.38 0.83
N GLY A 57 -10.99 10.44 0.06
CA GLY A 57 -9.59 10.00 0.11
C GLY A 57 -8.66 11.00 -0.58
N PHE A 58 -7.44 11.09 -0.08
CA PHE A 58 -6.38 11.95 -0.57
C PHE A 58 -5.12 11.13 -0.81
N TRP A 59 -4.46 11.38 -1.94
CA TRP A 59 -3.19 10.75 -2.23
C TRP A 59 -2.08 11.34 -1.35
N MET A 60 -1.24 10.45 -0.85
CA MET A 60 -0.02 10.79 -0.14
C MET A 60 1.19 10.58 -1.05
N TYR A 61 2.26 11.32 -0.79
CA TYR A 61 3.56 11.11 -1.38
C TYR A 61 4.35 10.21 -0.45
N TYR A 62 4.71 9.04 -0.94
CA TYR A 62 5.60 8.13 -0.23
C TYR A 62 7.03 8.69 -0.23
N ASP A 63 7.69 8.67 0.93
CA ASP A 63 9.11 9.02 1.09
C ASP A 63 9.97 7.75 1.09
N ASN A 64 9.98 7.04 2.21
CA ASN A 64 10.78 5.85 2.45
C ASN A 64 10.09 4.88 3.42
N HIS A 65 10.63 3.67 3.53
CA HIS A 65 10.27 2.71 4.57
C HIS A 65 11.50 1.87 4.96
N CYS A 66 11.44 1.25 6.13
CA CYS A 66 12.28 0.12 6.47
C CYS A 66 11.50 -0.93 7.26
N TRP A 67 11.98 -2.16 7.15
CA TRP A 67 11.55 -3.28 7.98
C TRP A 67 12.73 -3.70 8.85
N GLU A 68 12.46 -4.03 10.10
CA GLU A 68 13.44 -4.58 11.03
C GLU A 68 13.66 -6.06 10.70
N THR A 69 14.93 -6.45 10.68
CA THR A 69 15.35 -7.84 10.55
C THR A 69 16.17 -8.24 11.77
N ALA A 70 16.51 -9.53 11.90
CA ALA A 70 17.35 -10.01 13.00
C ALA A 70 18.68 -9.22 13.13
N ASP A 71 19.23 -8.73 12.02
CA ASP A 71 20.52 -8.05 11.95
C ASP A 71 20.42 -6.52 11.92
N LYS A 72 19.23 -5.95 11.70
CA LYS A 72 19.06 -4.52 11.46
C LYS A 72 17.79 -3.97 12.08
N LYS A 73 17.95 -3.02 13.01
CA LYS A 73 16.84 -2.21 13.54
C LYS A 73 16.39 -1.17 12.52
N CYS A 74 15.09 -0.94 12.46
CA CYS A 74 14.48 0.12 11.67
C CYS A 74 14.28 1.36 12.56
N SER A 75 14.70 2.52 12.05
CA SER A 75 14.51 3.83 12.68
C SER A 75 14.70 4.88 11.60
N LEU A 76 13.62 5.52 11.18
CA LEU A 76 13.64 6.54 10.14
C LEU A 76 13.53 7.93 10.76
N GLU A 77 14.36 8.85 10.27
CA GLU A 77 14.22 10.27 10.56
C GLU A 77 13.14 10.88 9.67
N LEU A 78 12.32 11.77 10.24
CA LEU A 78 11.23 12.40 9.50
C LEU A 78 11.75 13.47 8.55
N THR A 79 11.56 13.26 7.25
CA THR A 79 11.81 14.28 6.23
C THR A 79 10.74 15.37 6.30
N PRO A 80 11.11 16.67 6.34
CA PRO A 80 10.14 17.75 6.29
C PRO A 80 9.31 17.70 4.99
N ALA A 81 7.99 17.67 5.12
CA ALA A 81 7.10 17.57 3.95
C ALA A 81 7.24 18.72 2.95
N GLN A 82 7.77 19.90 3.35
CA GLN A 82 8.06 21.00 2.42
C GLN A 82 8.97 20.59 1.27
N GLU A 83 10.01 19.81 1.57
CA GLU A 83 11.02 19.40 0.59
C GLU A 83 10.41 18.49 -0.49
N MET A 84 9.41 17.70 -0.11
CA MET A 84 8.73 16.77 -1.01
C MET A 84 7.57 17.40 -1.78
N LEU A 85 6.91 18.41 -1.20
CA LEU A 85 5.59 18.87 -1.64
C LEU A 85 5.54 20.33 -2.10
N GLU A 86 6.68 20.99 -2.30
CA GLU A 86 6.74 22.42 -2.68
C GLU A 86 5.80 22.76 -3.84
N HIS A 87 5.70 21.87 -4.83
CA HIS A 87 4.86 22.04 -6.02
C HIS A 87 3.62 21.13 -6.06
N ALA A 88 3.34 20.41 -4.98
CA ALA A 88 2.19 19.51 -4.90
C ALA A 88 0.86 20.28 -4.83
N ARG A 89 -0.22 19.61 -5.27
CA ARG A 89 -1.58 20.12 -5.11
C ARG A 89 -2.07 19.85 -3.68
N ALA A 90 -2.64 20.87 -3.04
CA ALA A 90 -3.20 20.74 -1.72
C ALA A 90 -4.58 20.07 -1.74
N ASN A 91 -4.81 19.16 -0.79
CA ASN A 91 -6.11 18.56 -0.50
C ASN A 91 -6.95 19.52 0.35
N GLN A 92 -8.18 19.80 -0.09
CA GLN A 92 -9.05 20.75 0.62
C GLN A 92 -9.80 20.04 1.74
N VAL A 93 -9.64 20.56 2.95
CA VAL A 93 -10.24 20.01 4.17
C VAL A 93 -10.90 21.09 5.01
N LYS A 94 -11.90 20.70 5.80
CA LYS A 94 -12.57 21.61 6.73
C LYS A 94 -11.72 21.85 7.99
N PRO A 95 -11.69 23.08 8.53
CA PRO A 95 -10.99 23.37 9.78
C PRO A 95 -11.51 22.53 10.94
N GLY A 96 -10.62 22.05 11.81
CA GLY A 96 -10.97 21.28 13.01
C GLY A 96 -11.60 19.90 12.75
N GLY A 97 -11.78 19.49 11.49
CA GLY A 97 -12.27 18.17 11.15
C GLY A 97 -11.27 17.07 11.49
N GLU A 98 -11.70 15.82 11.35
CA GLU A 98 -10.86 14.64 11.59
C GLU A 98 -10.38 14.05 10.25
N ILE A 99 -9.10 13.69 10.18
CA ILE A 99 -8.58 12.81 9.13
C ILE A 99 -8.35 11.41 9.69
N ASN A 100 -8.50 10.41 8.84
CA ASN A 100 -8.32 9.01 9.18
C ASN A 100 -7.25 8.41 8.24
N PHE A 101 -6.36 7.58 8.79
CA PHE A 101 -5.30 6.88 8.08
C PHE A 101 -5.71 5.43 7.79
N TYR A 102 -5.47 4.97 6.56
CA TYR A 102 -5.79 3.60 6.15
C TYR A 102 -4.65 3.02 5.34
N LEU A 103 -4.15 1.85 5.74
CA LEU A 103 -3.20 1.12 4.93
C LEU A 103 -3.93 0.48 3.74
N LEU A 104 -3.41 0.72 2.53
CA LEU A 104 -3.82 0.06 1.32
C LEU A 104 -2.84 -1.09 1.06
N VAL A 105 -3.34 -2.32 1.18
CA VAL A 105 -2.58 -3.53 0.89
C VAL A 105 -3.16 -4.24 -0.32
N SER A 106 -2.28 -4.88 -1.10
CA SER A 106 -2.72 -5.78 -2.19
C SER A 106 -3.63 -6.88 -1.61
N PRO A 107 -4.68 -7.32 -2.33
CA PRO A 107 -5.52 -8.45 -1.89
C PRO A 107 -4.73 -9.73 -1.58
N GLU A 108 -3.57 -9.90 -2.20
CA GLU A 108 -2.65 -11.04 -1.97
C GLU A 108 -1.99 -11.00 -0.59
N LEU A 109 -1.94 -9.82 0.05
CA LEU A 109 -1.35 -9.55 1.36
C LEU A 109 -2.43 -9.18 2.38
N LYS A 110 -3.59 -9.84 2.30
CA LYS A 110 -4.76 -9.58 3.16
C LYS A 110 -4.47 -9.68 4.67
N ASP A 111 -3.45 -10.44 5.05
CA ASP A 111 -3.06 -10.68 6.44
C ASP A 111 -1.95 -9.73 6.91
N PHE A 112 -1.52 -8.78 6.08
CA PHE A 112 -0.53 -7.78 6.46
C PHE A 112 -1.10 -6.83 7.53
N PRO A 113 -0.40 -6.63 8.66
CA PRO A 113 -0.94 -5.88 9.78
C PRO A 113 -1.07 -4.39 9.47
N GLN A 114 -2.06 -3.74 10.09
CA GLN A 114 -2.11 -2.29 10.16
C GLN A 114 -0.98 -1.75 11.04
N PRO A 115 -0.55 -0.50 10.84
CA PRO A 115 0.37 0.16 11.78
C PRO A 115 -0.19 0.16 13.19
N ASP A 116 0.68 -0.06 14.19
CA ASP A 116 0.33 0.01 15.61
C ASP A 116 0.20 1.47 16.09
N ALA A 117 0.94 2.38 15.46
CA ALA A 117 0.95 3.79 15.79
C ALA A 117 1.24 4.66 14.58
N TYR A 118 0.87 5.94 14.70
CA TYR A 118 1.28 6.99 13.77
C TYR A 118 1.90 8.16 14.53
N GLU A 119 3.00 8.70 14.00
CA GLU A 119 3.52 10.01 14.38
C GLU A 119 3.21 10.99 13.25
N VAL A 120 2.62 12.14 13.60
CA VAL A 120 2.20 13.14 12.61
C VAL A 120 2.81 14.48 12.95
N LEU A 121 3.47 15.10 11.97
CA LEU A 121 4.04 16.43 12.08
C LEU A 121 3.35 17.39 11.10
N ILE A 122 3.07 18.59 11.60
CA ILE A 122 2.76 19.77 10.78
C ILE A 122 4.03 20.57 10.63
N HIS A 123 4.31 20.97 9.39
CA HIS A 123 5.34 21.93 9.08
C HIS A 123 4.69 23.18 8.46
N LYS A 124 4.89 24.36 9.07
CA LYS A 124 4.36 25.64 8.59
C LYS A 124 5.30 26.77 8.99
N ASN A 125 5.64 27.66 8.06
CA ASN A 125 6.48 28.84 8.31
C ASN A 125 7.84 28.54 8.98
N GLY A 126 8.46 27.40 8.66
CA GLY A 126 9.72 26.95 9.27
C GLY A 126 9.58 26.34 10.65
N GLU A 127 8.36 26.29 11.21
CA GLU A 127 8.07 25.61 12.46
C GLU A 127 7.55 24.20 12.20
N THR A 128 7.95 23.26 13.05
CA THR A 128 7.48 21.88 13.06
C THR A 128 6.78 21.61 14.38
N THR A 129 5.55 21.09 14.31
CA THR A 129 4.72 20.82 15.48
C THR A 129 4.14 19.42 15.39
N ALA A 130 4.20 18.68 16.49
CA ALA A 130 3.56 17.38 16.58
C ALA A 130 2.04 17.53 16.62
N VAL A 131 1.34 16.63 15.93
CA VAL A 131 -0.11 16.51 15.97
C VAL A 131 -0.47 15.33 16.84
N GLU A 132 -1.40 15.54 17.76
CA GLU A 132 -1.96 14.45 18.57
C GLU A 132 -2.72 13.47 17.66
N VAL A 133 -2.37 12.20 17.79
CA VAL A 133 -3.00 11.09 17.08
C VAL A 133 -3.75 10.22 18.08
N ASN A 134 -4.98 9.83 17.74
CA ASN A 134 -5.78 8.89 18.52
C ASN A 134 -6.13 7.69 17.64
N GLY A 135 -5.37 6.60 17.79
CA GLY A 135 -5.46 5.43 16.92
C GLY A 135 -5.04 5.78 15.49
N ASP A 136 -5.97 5.66 14.55
CA ASP A 136 -5.79 5.98 13.13
C ASP A 136 -6.28 7.39 12.77
N LYS A 137 -6.55 8.25 13.76
CA LYS A 137 -7.15 9.58 13.56
C LYS A 137 -6.26 10.71 14.03
N ALA A 138 -6.31 11.82 13.29
CA ALA A 138 -5.70 13.08 13.68
C ALA A 138 -6.65 14.26 13.41
N LYS A 139 -6.51 15.34 14.19
CA LYS A 139 -7.27 16.57 13.95
C LYS A 139 -6.60 17.47 12.93
N VAL A 140 -7.40 17.98 12.00
CA VAL A 140 -7.00 19.06 11.09
C VAL A 140 -6.87 20.36 11.88
N PRO A 141 -5.88 21.22 11.57
CA PRO A 141 -5.78 22.55 12.14
C PRO A 141 -7.10 23.33 12.06
N THR A 142 -7.38 24.13 13.08
CA THR A 142 -8.55 25.03 13.11
C THR A 142 -8.30 26.34 12.39
N ALA A 143 -7.04 26.78 12.32
CA ALA A 143 -6.66 27.96 11.55
C ALA A 143 -6.63 27.62 10.05
N GLU A 144 -7.11 28.54 9.22
CA GLU A 144 -7.02 28.41 7.78
C GLU A 144 -5.56 28.50 7.30
N GLY A 145 -5.30 27.89 6.14
CA GLY A 145 -4.02 28.00 5.45
C GLY A 145 -3.55 26.72 4.80
N ARG A 146 -2.28 26.73 4.40
CA ARG A 146 -1.61 25.62 3.74
C ARG A 146 -0.67 24.93 4.74
N TYR A 147 -0.78 23.61 4.86
CA TYR A 147 -0.10 22.81 5.87
C TYR A 147 0.58 21.62 5.23
N PHE A 148 1.89 21.53 5.40
CA PHE A 148 2.69 20.39 4.96
C PHE A 148 2.69 19.36 6.09
N MET A 149 2.19 18.17 5.82
CA MET A 149 2.01 17.12 6.81
C MET A 149 2.99 15.99 6.51
N THR A 150 3.74 15.54 7.51
CA THR A 150 4.50 14.28 7.46
C THR A 150 3.84 13.27 8.40
N VAL A 151 3.77 12.01 7.98
CA VAL A 151 3.24 10.89 8.78
C VAL A 151 4.26 9.77 8.77
N LYS A 152 4.62 9.29 9.95
CA LYS A 152 5.32 8.02 10.13
C LYS A 152 4.31 6.97 10.59
N ALA A 153 4.12 5.92 9.80
CA ALA A 153 3.43 4.72 10.22
C ALA A 153 4.44 3.78 10.88
N ILE A 154 4.10 3.22 12.05
CA ILE A 154 5.00 2.41 12.87
C ILE A 154 4.37 1.04 13.10
N TRP A 155 5.12 -0.02 12.82
CA TRP A 155 4.80 -1.39 13.16
C TRP A 155 5.79 -1.91 14.20
N SER A 156 5.27 -2.53 15.25
CA SER A 156 5.98 -2.99 16.44
C SER A 156 5.60 -4.42 16.85
N GLY A 157 4.55 -4.98 16.25
CA GLY A 157 4.09 -6.37 16.42
C GLY A 157 4.93 -7.40 15.66
N ASP A 158 4.23 -8.32 14.98
CA ASP A 158 4.85 -9.44 14.26
C ASP A 158 5.69 -8.96 13.07
N VAL A 159 5.20 -7.95 12.35
CA VAL A 159 6.00 -7.17 11.42
C VAL A 159 6.49 -5.93 12.16
N LYS A 160 7.79 -5.64 12.06
CA LYS A 160 8.40 -4.47 12.69
C LYS A 160 9.01 -3.57 11.64
N GLY A 161 8.71 -2.28 11.70
CA GLY A 161 9.20 -1.34 10.71
C GLY A 161 8.54 0.03 10.79
N GLU A 162 8.96 0.90 9.89
CA GLU A 162 8.50 2.27 9.80
C GLU A 162 8.32 2.65 8.33
N ALA A 163 7.33 3.48 8.02
CA ALA A 163 7.16 4.07 6.70
C ALA A 163 6.77 5.54 6.81
N ILE A 164 7.38 6.38 5.98
CA ILE A 164 7.18 7.83 5.99
C ILE A 164 6.44 8.27 4.73
N TYR A 165 5.45 9.12 4.95
CA TYR A 165 4.62 9.72 3.91
C TYR A 165 4.47 11.21 4.15
N ALA A 166 4.23 11.95 3.08
CA ALA A 166 3.95 13.37 3.12
C ALA A 166 2.65 13.69 2.37
N PHE A 167 1.87 14.64 2.87
CA PHE A 167 0.73 15.17 2.13
C PHE A 167 0.47 16.64 2.48
N LEU A 168 -0.25 17.31 1.59
CA LEU A 168 -0.47 18.75 1.69
C LEU A 168 -1.95 19.04 1.90
N LEU A 169 -2.25 19.83 2.93
CA LEU A 169 -3.61 20.29 3.23
C LEU A 169 -3.77 21.77 2.90
N SER A 170 -4.95 22.11 2.40
CA SER A 170 -5.48 23.47 2.34
C SER A 170 -6.73 23.51 3.22
N VAL A 171 -6.56 24.07 4.41
CA VAL A 171 -7.60 24.24 5.42
C VAL A 171 -8.34 25.53 5.13
N LYS A 172 -9.65 25.44 4.89
CA LYS A 172 -10.52 26.60 4.65
C LYS A 172 -11.98 26.25 4.91
N GLU A 173 -12.76 27.23 5.34
CA GLU A 173 -14.22 27.11 5.35
C GLU A 173 -14.74 26.90 3.91
N LYS A 174 -15.74 26.03 3.78
CA LYS A 174 -16.37 25.73 2.49
C LYS A 174 -17.57 26.64 2.24
#